data_AF-A0A6P6PE63-F1
#
_entry.id   AF-A0A6P6PE63-F1
#
_cell.length_a   1.000
_cell.length_b   1.000
_cell.length_c   1.000
_cell.angle_alpha   90.00
_cell.angle_beta   90.00
_cell.angle_gamma   90.00
#
_symmetry.space_group_name_H-M   'P 1'
#
loop_
_entity.id
_entity.type
_entity.pdbx_description
1 polymer ?
#
loop_
_entity_poly.entity_id
_entity_poly.type
_entity_poly.pdbx_seq_one_letter_code
_entity_poly.pdbx_strand_id
1 'polypeptide(L)'
;MVHKCNLCLLILIVLSSLLTGTSGVNETHVFISSGEDVRLPCNNALPDCNSTTWNYNRHSAAVELIARGVFMKQIERHERLSLGSDCSLNINKISKEDYGSYSCRQYVNETQQGTDARIFLHVLHVSSSTSSSQTGISGGLSVTLFCQLYSFAGVSCDDWMSSEWINLFWVNQAGVKLNISDSRYQRSSSSDHCIISLTTTLLNDDHNREWRCEVTQRDQVKASVTHTVKRSADSTTAVIPVHITNSQYPLTTNTHLTKVIVVIVEFAVFAAPTVILLQIICSRRAGRKDSQQPEEIEMNTY
;
A
#
# COMPACT_ATOMS: atom_id res chain seq x y z
N MET A 1 -56.00 16.24 30.86
CA MET A 1 -54.60 16.68 30.59
C MET A 1 -53.57 15.56 30.77
N VAL A 2 -53.75 14.67 31.76
CA VAL A 2 -52.83 13.55 32.08
C VAL A 2 -52.74 12.47 30.97
N HIS A 3 -53.85 12.12 30.32
CA HIS A 3 -53.84 11.09 29.25
C HIS A 3 -53.02 11.46 28.01
N LYS A 4 -52.96 12.76 27.69
CA LYS A 4 -52.21 13.28 26.53
C LYS A 4 -50.71 13.30 26.79
N CYS A 5 -50.31 13.46 28.05
CA CYS A 5 -48.91 13.43 28.50
C CYS A 5 -48.32 12.02 28.44
N ASN A 6 -49.10 11.00 28.86
CA ASN A 6 -48.68 9.59 28.80
C ASN A 6 -48.53 9.08 27.36
N LEU A 7 -49.38 9.55 26.44
CA LEU A 7 -49.29 9.19 25.03
C LEU A 7 -48.02 9.77 24.37
N CYS A 8 -47.65 11.02 24.70
CA CYS A 8 -46.40 11.62 24.23
C CYS A 8 -45.15 10.92 24.79
N LEU A 9 -45.18 10.52 26.07
CA LEU A 9 -44.10 9.75 26.70
C LEU A 9 -43.90 8.38 26.04
N LEU A 10 -44.99 7.68 25.74
CA LEU A 10 -44.92 6.40 25.01
C LEU A 10 -44.37 6.58 23.59
N ILE A 11 -44.79 7.64 22.87
CA ILE A 11 -44.27 7.94 21.53
C ILE A 11 -42.78 8.30 21.58
N LEU A 12 -42.33 9.07 22.59
CA LEU A 12 -40.92 9.39 22.79
C LEU A 12 -40.08 8.17 23.16
N ILE A 13 -40.60 7.27 23.99
CA ILE A 13 -39.94 6.00 24.32
C ILE A 13 -39.82 5.14 23.06
N VAL A 14 -40.90 5.00 22.28
CA VAL A 14 -40.89 4.26 21.02
C VAL A 14 -39.90 4.88 20.02
N LEU A 15 -39.91 6.20 19.82
CA LEU A 15 -38.94 6.92 18.99
C LEU A 15 -37.49 6.76 19.48
N SER A 16 -37.27 6.77 20.81
CA SER A 16 -35.94 6.55 21.39
C SER A 16 -35.45 5.10 21.22
N SER A 17 -36.36 4.13 21.19
CA SER A 17 -36.04 2.74 20.86
C SER A 17 -35.86 2.47 19.36
N LEU A 18 -36.39 3.31 18.47
CA LEU A 18 -36.04 3.27 17.04
C LEU A 18 -34.66 3.90 16.75
N LEU A 19 -34.12 4.67 17.69
CA LEU A 19 -32.77 5.25 17.64
C LEU A 19 -31.70 4.33 18.26
N THR A 20 -32.03 3.09 18.63
CA THR A 20 -30.99 2.09 18.87
C THR A 20 -30.31 1.83 17.53
N GLY A 21 -29.13 2.44 17.37
CA GLY A 21 -28.34 2.40 16.16
C GLY A 21 -28.30 1.01 15.56
N THR A 22 -28.27 0.97 14.24
CA THR A 22 -27.80 -0.19 13.49
C THR A 22 -26.68 -0.83 14.29
N SER A 23 -26.72 -2.13 14.54
CA SER A 23 -25.58 -2.88 15.05
C SER A 23 -24.46 -2.77 14.00
N GLY A 24 -23.83 -1.59 13.96
CA GLY A 24 -22.77 -1.25 13.07
C GLY A 24 -21.64 -2.14 13.48
N VAL A 25 -21.22 -3.00 12.57
CA VAL A 25 -19.93 -3.68 12.67
C VAL A 25 -18.93 -2.61 13.08
N ASN A 26 -18.29 -2.77 14.24
CA ASN A 26 -17.36 -1.78 14.76
C ASN A 26 -16.12 -1.76 13.84
N GLU A 27 -16.10 -0.82 12.90
CA GLU A 27 -15.01 -0.66 11.94
C GLU A 27 -13.86 0.08 12.62
N THR A 28 -12.69 -0.56 12.65
CA THR A 28 -11.49 0.00 13.28
C THR A 28 -10.60 0.66 12.22
N HIS A 29 -10.20 1.91 12.43
CA HIS A 29 -9.28 2.62 11.54
C HIS A 29 -7.89 2.66 12.18
N VAL A 30 -6.89 2.16 11.46
CA VAL A 30 -5.49 2.18 11.90
C VAL A 30 -4.69 3.01 10.91
N PHE A 31 -3.99 4.03 11.40
CA PHE A 31 -3.10 4.86 10.59
C PHE A 31 -1.67 4.54 10.98
N ILE A 32 -0.79 4.41 9.99
CA ILE A 32 0.63 4.15 10.23
C ILE A 32 1.51 4.78 9.15
N SER A 33 2.76 5.08 9.49
CA SER A 33 3.74 5.55 8.52
C SER A 33 4.40 4.37 7.81
N SER A 34 4.71 4.53 6.52
CA SER A 34 5.48 3.55 5.77
C SER A 34 6.86 3.31 6.42
N GLY A 35 7.23 2.04 6.57
CA GLY A 35 8.48 1.59 7.20
C GLY A 35 8.31 1.12 8.65
N GLU A 36 7.20 1.47 9.30
CA GLU A 36 6.89 1.05 10.67
C GLU A 36 6.23 -0.33 10.74
N ASP A 37 6.16 -0.91 11.93
CA ASP A 37 5.48 -2.18 12.20
C ASP A 37 4.07 -1.89 12.75
N VAL A 38 3.05 -2.57 12.25
CA VAL A 38 1.66 -2.38 12.69
C VAL A 38 1.12 -3.61 13.40
N ARG A 39 0.19 -3.37 14.33
CA ARG A 39 -0.63 -4.40 14.97
C ARG A 39 -2.11 -4.12 14.71
N LEU A 40 -2.78 -5.04 14.03
CA LEU A 40 -4.21 -4.98 13.72
C LEU A 40 -4.99 -5.83 14.74
N PRO A 41 -5.90 -5.23 15.52
CA PRO A 41 -6.56 -5.94 16.62
C PRO A 41 -7.58 -6.95 16.11
N CYS A 42 -7.68 -8.11 16.77
CA CYS A 42 -8.82 -9.02 16.63
C CYS A 42 -9.67 -9.05 17.91
N ASN A 43 -10.62 -8.13 18.02
CA ASN A 43 -11.40 -7.92 19.27
C ASN A 43 -12.32 -9.08 19.66
N ASN A 44 -12.58 -10.02 18.74
CA ASN A 44 -13.50 -11.14 18.95
C ASN A 44 -12.75 -12.49 19.03
N ALA A 45 -11.43 -12.47 19.19
CA ALA A 45 -10.61 -13.68 19.15
C ALA A 45 -10.96 -14.71 20.24
N LEU A 46 -10.91 -15.98 19.88
CA LEU A 46 -10.90 -17.09 20.83
C LEU A 46 -9.46 -17.48 21.20
N PRO A 47 -9.26 -18.23 22.31
CA PRO A 47 -7.94 -18.71 22.69
C PRO A 47 -7.23 -19.51 21.59
N ASP A 48 -5.90 -19.52 21.64
CA ASP A 48 -4.98 -20.31 20.79
C ASP A 48 -4.99 -20.02 19.28
N CYS A 49 -5.82 -19.09 18.81
CA CYS A 49 -5.89 -18.62 17.42
C CYS A 49 -6.23 -19.69 16.36
N ASN A 50 -6.43 -20.94 16.73
CA ASN A 50 -6.81 -22.04 15.83
C ASN A 50 -8.16 -21.82 15.14
N SER A 51 -9.03 -20.99 15.70
CA SER A 51 -10.30 -20.56 15.10
C SER A 51 -10.18 -19.33 14.22
N THR A 52 -9.02 -18.65 14.23
CA THR A 52 -8.85 -17.32 13.66
C THR A 52 -8.43 -17.38 12.19
N THR A 53 -9.18 -16.73 11.33
CA THR A 53 -8.83 -16.49 9.92
C THR A 53 -8.67 -14.99 9.70
N TRP A 54 -7.56 -14.59 9.08
CA TRP A 54 -7.33 -13.22 8.64
C TRP A 54 -7.46 -13.13 7.13
N ASN A 55 -8.35 -12.26 6.66
CA ASN A 55 -8.50 -11.94 5.24
C ASN A 55 -8.02 -10.51 4.95
N TYR A 56 -7.52 -10.29 3.74
CA TYR A 56 -7.09 -9.00 3.24
C TYR A 56 -7.75 -8.69 1.90
N ASN A 57 -8.19 -7.45 1.74
CA ASN A 57 -8.70 -6.91 0.49
C ASN A 57 -8.17 -5.48 0.28
N ARG A 58 -7.86 -5.14 -0.97
CA ARG A 58 -7.48 -3.79 -1.38
C ARG A 58 -8.13 -3.35 -2.70
N HIS A 59 -8.18 -4.21 -3.71
CA HIS A 59 -8.72 -3.85 -5.03
C HIS A 59 -9.54 -4.97 -5.68
N SER A 60 -9.63 -6.15 -5.07
CA SER A 60 -10.10 -7.37 -5.74
C SER A 60 -10.80 -8.31 -4.75
N ALA A 61 -10.91 -9.60 -5.07
CA ALA A 61 -11.42 -10.58 -4.13
C ALA A 61 -10.54 -10.64 -2.87
N ALA A 62 -11.16 -10.86 -1.71
CA ALA A 62 -10.43 -11.03 -0.47
C ALA A 62 -9.52 -12.26 -0.54
N VAL A 63 -8.32 -12.13 0.02
CA VAL A 63 -7.30 -13.17 0.09
C VAL A 63 -7.13 -13.59 1.55
N GLU A 64 -7.10 -14.89 1.81
CA GLU A 64 -6.77 -15.42 3.14
C GLU A 64 -5.26 -15.31 3.38
N LEU A 65 -4.87 -14.54 4.40
CA LEU A 65 -3.49 -14.44 4.86
C LEU A 65 -3.15 -15.58 5.82
N ILE A 66 -4.09 -15.87 6.71
CA ILE A 66 -4.01 -16.89 7.75
C ILE A 66 -5.35 -17.57 7.78
N ALA A 67 -5.40 -18.90 7.65
CA ALA A 67 -6.61 -19.68 7.79
C ALA A 67 -6.50 -20.54 9.05
N ARG A 68 -7.42 -20.35 10.00
CA ARG A 68 -7.48 -21.16 11.24
C ARG A 68 -6.14 -21.22 11.99
N GLY A 69 -5.49 -20.07 12.15
CA GLY A 69 -4.19 -19.94 12.79
C GLY A 69 -2.97 -20.34 11.94
N VAL A 70 -3.19 -20.87 10.72
CA VAL A 70 -2.13 -21.33 9.83
C VAL A 70 -1.85 -20.30 8.72
N PHE A 71 -0.60 -19.87 8.60
CA PHE A 71 -0.17 -18.94 7.55
C PHE A 71 -0.24 -19.57 6.16
N MET A 72 -0.80 -18.83 5.20
CA MET A 72 -0.88 -19.26 3.81
C MET A 72 0.47 -19.07 3.11
N LYS A 73 1.14 -20.18 2.77
CA LYS A 73 2.50 -20.20 2.18
C LYS A 73 2.62 -19.54 0.80
N GLN A 74 1.51 -19.44 0.07
CA GLN A 74 1.51 -18.87 -1.29
C GLN A 74 1.45 -17.33 -1.29
N ILE A 75 1.39 -16.71 -0.12
CA ILE A 75 1.36 -15.25 0.02
C ILE A 75 2.78 -14.74 0.17
N GLU A 76 3.26 -13.95 -0.80
CA GLU A 76 4.59 -13.32 -0.80
C GLU A 76 4.90 -12.54 0.49
N ARG A 77 3.86 -12.11 1.21
CA ARG A 77 3.97 -11.32 2.45
C ARG A 77 4.21 -12.15 3.72
N HIS A 78 4.14 -13.48 3.66
CA HIS A 78 4.09 -14.34 4.86
C HIS A 78 5.25 -14.12 5.86
N GLU A 79 6.47 -13.83 5.38
CA GLU A 79 7.64 -13.60 6.25
C GLU A 79 7.53 -12.34 7.13
N ARG A 80 6.67 -11.39 6.76
CA ARG A 80 6.45 -10.15 7.54
C ARG A 80 5.28 -10.27 8.51
N LEU A 81 4.51 -11.36 8.47
CA LEU A 81 3.29 -11.54 9.25
C LEU A 81 3.58 -12.35 10.51
N SER A 82 2.98 -11.95 11.63
CA SER A 82 2.94 -12.78 12.84
C SER A 82 1.62 -12.59 13.59
N LEU A 83 1.26 -13.55 14.45
CA LEU A 83 0.12 -13.42 15.35
C LEU A 83 0.60 -13.11 16.77
N GLY A 84 -0.08 -12.18 17.42
CA GLY A 84 0.04 -12.02 18.88
C GLY A 84 -0.70 -13.13 19.62
N SER A 85 -0.49 -13.21 20.94
CA SER A 85 -1.17 -14.18 21.82
C SER A 85 -2.69 -13.99 21.91
N ASP A 86 -3.19 -12.82 21.52
CA ASP A 86 -4.61 -12.44 21.40
C ASP A 86 -5.13 -12.58 19.95
N CYS A 87 -4.37 -13.21 19.06
CA CYS A 87 -4.68 -13.41 17.65
C CYS A 87 -4.76 -12.13 16.80
N SER A 88 -4.31 -11.00 17.33
CA SER A 88 -4.10 -9.78 16.55
C SER A 88 -2.96 -9.98 15.54
N LEU A 89 -3.14 -9.47 14.32
CA LEU A 89 -2.19 -9.61 13.22
C LEU A 89 -1.13 -8.51 13.30
N ASN A 90 0.14 -8.90 13.38
CA ASN A 90 1.26 -7.99 13.22
C ASN A 90 1.79 -8.06 11.79
N ILE A 91 2.13 -6.90 11.23
CA ILE A 91 2.74 -6.78 9.91
C ILE A 91 3.98 -5.88 10.05
N ASN A 92 5.15 -6.46 9.78
CA ASN A 92 6.40 -5.74 9.90
C ASN A 92 6.73 -4.97 8.62
N LYS A 93 7.42 -3.83 8.75
CA LYS A 93 7.90 -2.97 7.65
C LYS A 93 6.79 -2.65 6.65
N ILE A 94 5.78 -1.90 7.09
CA ILE A 94 4.64 -1.52 6.26
C ILE A 94 5.11 -0.75 5.02
N SER A 95 4.61 -1.16 3.86
CA SER A 95 4.76 -0.44 2.61
C SER A 95 3.47 0.30 2.26
N LYS A 96 3.57 1.26 1.34
CA LYS A 96 2.37 1.91 0.75
C LYS A 96 1.44 0.94 0.02
N GLU A 97 1.83 -0.31 -0.21
CA GLU A 97 0.99 -1.31 -0.89
C GLU A 97 0.21 -2.19 0.11
N ASP A 98 0.46 -2.03 1.41
CA ASP A 98 -0.17 -2.81 2.48
C ASP A 98 -1.49 -2.20 2.98
N TYR A 99 -1.85 -0.98 2.58
CA TYR A 99 -3.18 -0.41 2.89
C TYR A 99 -4.30 -1.32 2.36
N GLY A 100 -5.46 -1.24 2.99
CA GLY A 100 -6.60 -2.07 2.61
C GLY A 100 -7.55 -2.32 3.76
N SER A 101 -8.56 -3.15 3.47
CA SER A 101 -9.44 -3.73 4.46
C SER A 101 -8.89 -5.09 4.90
N TYR A 102 -8.76 -5.27 6.20
CA TYR A 102 -8.43 -6.52 6.86
C TYR A 102 -9.63 -6.97 7.67
N SER A 103 -9.87 -8.27 7.71
CA SER A 103 -10.94 -8.84 8.54
C SER A 103 -10.42 -10.02 9.35
N CYS A 104 -10.68 -9.97 10.66
CA CYS A 104 -10.50 -11.11 11.54
C CYS A 104 -11.84 -11.85 11.67
N ARG A 105 -11.85 -13.11 11.27
CA ARG A 105 -13.01 -14.00 11.31
C ARG A 105 -12.74 -15.16 12.25
N GLN A 106 -13.74 -15.51 13.05
CA GLN A 106 -13.66 -16.63 14.00
C GLN A 106 -14.56 -17.78 13.55
N TYR A 107 -14.11 -19.00 13.80
CA TYR A 107 -14.86 -20.22 13.50
C TYR A 107 -14.95 -21.17 14.70
N VAL A 108 -16.15 -21.68 14.96
CA VAL A 108 -16.42 -22.73 15.95
C VAL A 108 -17.21 -23.84 15.26
N ASN A 109 -16.77 -25.10 15.39
CA ASN A 109 -17.38 -26.27 14.74
C ASN A 109 -17.68 -26.01 13.25
N GLU A 110 -16.65 -25.55 12.52
CA GLU A 110 -16.69 -25.20 11.09
C GLU A 110 -17.62 -24.03 10.71
N THR A 111 -18.39 -23.50 11.64
CA THR A 111 -19.32 -22.40 11.42
C THR A 111 -18.69 -21.08 11.85
N GLN A 112 -18.93 -20.01 11.08
CA GLN A 112 -18.50 -18.68 11.47
C GLN A 112 -19.17 -18.26 12.76
N GLN A 113 -18.40 -17.74 13.72
CA GLN A 113 -18.91 -17.19 14.96
C GLN A 113 -18.98 -15.67 14.88
N GLY A 114 -20.21 -15.13 14.95
CA GLY A 114 -20.44 -13.68 14.97
C GLY A 114 -20.03 -12.97 13.68
N THR A 115 -19.96 -11.64 13.76
CA THR A 115 -19.50 -10.80 12.65
C THR A 115 -17.97 -10.67 12.66
N ASP A 116 -17.39 -10.50 11.48
CA ASP A 116 -15.97 -10.21 11.33
C ASP A 116 -15.60 -8.91 12.06
N ALA A 117 -14.45 -8.89 12.74
CA ALA A 117 -13.84 -7.63 13.13
C ALA A 117 -13.17 -7.03 11.89
N ARG A 118 -13.63 -5.86 11.45
CA ARG A 118 -13.13 -5.17 10.25
C ARG A 118 -12.18 -4.05 10.62
N ILE A 119 -11.02 -4.03 9.97
CA ILE A 119 -9.97 -3.05 10.18
C ILE A 119 -9.61 -2.43 8.83
N PHE A 120 -9.63 -1.10 8.75
CA PHE A 120 -9.08 -0.37 7.61
C PHE A 120 -7.70 0.16 7.97
N LEU A 121 -6.69 -0.34 7.26
CA LEU A 121 -5.31 0.11 7.39
C LEU A 121 -5.04 1.24 6.39
N HIS A 122 -4.65 2.39 6.92
CA HIS A 122 -4.30 3.60 6.19
C HIS A 122 -2.80 3.84 6.31
N VAL A 123 -2.12 4.03 5.18
CA VAL A 123 -0.65 4.16 5.16
C VAL A 123 -0.24 5.56 4.72
N LEU A 124 0.47 6.27 5.59
CA LEU A 124 1.07 7.56 5.32
C LEU A 124 2.46 7.37 4.71
N HIS A 125 2.71 7.95 3.54
CA HIS A 125 3.98 7.82 2.83
C HIS A 125 4.42 9.16 2.23
N VAL A 126 5.72 9.45 2.33
CA VAL A 126 6.33 10.61 1.68
C VAL A 126 7.28 10.18 0.57
N SER A 127 7.10 10.76 -0.61
CA SER A 127 8.02 10.66 -1.75
C SER A 127 8.56 12.03 -2.15
N SER A 128 9.65 12.05 -2.91
CA SER A 128 10.26 13.27 -3.45
C SER A 128 10.33 13.23 -4.97
N SER A 129 10.26 14.40 -5.62
CA SER A 129 10.46 14.56 -7.07
C SER A 129 11.90 14.25 -7.51
N THR A 130 12.87 14.34 -6.60
CA THR A 130 14.27 13.95 -6.85
C THR A 130 14.51 12.56 -6.30
N SER A 131 14.95 11.62 -7.13
CA SER A 131 15.27 10.27 -6.67
C SER A 131 16.43 10.31 -5.67
N SER A 132 16.42 9.41 -4.67
CA SER A 132 17.52 9.21 -3.72
C SER A 132 18.86 8.81 -4.37
N SER A 133 18.87 8.62 -5.70
CA SER A 133 20.03 8.27 -6.52
C SER A 133 20.64 9.45 -7.28
N GLN A 134 20.09 10.67 -7.19
CA GLN A 134 20.74 11.84 -7.78
C GLN A 134 21.93 12.26 -6.93
N THR A 135 23.11 11.87 -7.41
CA THR A 135 24.41 12.31 -6.93
C THR A 135 24.55 13.82 -7.11
N GLY A 136 24.44 14.55 -6.00
CA GLY A 136 24.85 15.95 -5.91
C GLY A 136 23.74 16.95 -6.16
N ILE A 137 22.96 17.27 -5.12
CA ILE A 137 22.06 18.42 -5.13
C ILE A 137 22.91 19.68 -4.88
N SER A 138 22.96 20.62 -5.81
CA SER A 138 23.51 21.96 -5.61
C SER A 138 22.48 22.88 -4.95
N GLY A 139 22.93 23.92 -4.24
CA GLY A 139 22.03 24.91 -3.62
C GLY A 139 21.21 25.61 -4.71
N GLY A 140 19.93 25.87 -4.44
CA GLY A 140 19.01 26.48 -5.42
C GLY A 140 18.14 25.48 -6.21
N LEU A 141 18.30 24.16 -6.00
CA LEU A 141 17.40 23.16 -6.59
C LEU A 141 16.01 23.22 -5.90
N SER A 142 14.95 23.26 -6.71
CA SER A 142 13.58 23.12 -6.22
C SER A 142 13.23 21.64 -6.06
N VAL A 143 12.85 21.24 -4.86
CA VAL A 143 12.35 19.89 -4.56
C VAL A 143 10.87 19.97 -4.24
N THR A 144 10.10 19.02 -4.79
CA THR A 144 8.71 18.81 -4.40
C THR A 144 8.60 17.51 -3.61
N LEU A 145 8.15 17.64 -2.37
CA LEU A 145 7.79 16.52 -1.52
C LEU A 145 6.29 16.25 -1.66
N PHE A 146 5.94 14.98 -1.72
CA PHE A 146 4.57 14.50 -1.82
C PHE A 146 4.26 13.69 -0.59
N CYS A 147 3.31 14.14 0.20
CA CYS A 147 2.77 13.36 1.30
C CYS A 147 1.43 12.79 0.88
N GLN A 148 1.32 11.46 0.90
CA GLN A 148 0.12 10.76 0.47
C GLN A 148 -0.36 9.81 1.55
N LEU A 149 -1.68 9.83 1.80
CA LEU A 149 -2.39 8.88 2.63
C LEU A 149 -3.07 7.84 1.72
N TYR A 150 -2.58 6.61 1.75
CA TYR A 150 -3.15 5.50 1.02
C TYR A 150 -4.25 4.85 1.87
N SER A 151 -5.45 4.69 1.31
CA SER A 151 -6.65 4.23 2.01
C SER A 151 -7.58 3.42 1.10
N PHE A 152 -8.37 2.55 1.71
CA PHE A 152 -9.45 1.81 1.06
C PHE A 152 -10.77 2.55 1.29
N ALA A 153 -10.93 3.71 0.64
CA ALA A 153 -12.18 4.47 0.68
C ALA A 153 -13.03 4.16 -0.56
N GLY A 154 -14.32 3.88 -0.36
CA GLY A 154 -15.29 3.72 -1.46
C GLY A 154 -15.82 5.06 -1.99
N VAL A 155 -15.26 6.18 -1.55
CA VAL A 155 -15.66 7.56 -1.87
C VAL A 155 -14.43 8.39 -2.25
N SER A 156 -14.66 9.61 -2.74
CA SER A 156 -13.56 10.54 -3.04
C SER A 156 -12.72 10.83 -1.80
N CYS A 157 -11.46 11.23 -1.99
CA CYS A 157 -10.61 11.56 -0.86
C CYS A 157 -11.19 12.72 -0.04
N ASP A 158 -11.69 13.76 -0.71
CA ASP A 158 -12.22 14.96 -0.06
C ASP A 158 -13.44 14.63 0.81
N ASP A 159 -14.34 13.78 0.31
CA ASP A 159 -15.52 13.32 1.06
C ASP A 159 -15.10 12.46 2.27
N TRP A 160 -14.16 11.54 2.07
CA TRP A 160 -13.66 10.68 3.15
C TRP A 160 -12.97 11.49 4.24
N MET A 161 -12.07 12.40 3.87
CA MET A 161 -11.36 13.25 4.82
C MET A 161 -12.31 14.16 5.61
N SER A 162 -13.32 14.71 4.93
CA SER A 162 -14.32 15.57 5.57
C SER A 162 -15.23 14.81 6.52
N SER A 163 -15.73 13.64 6.11
CA SER A 163 -16.65 12.82 6.92
C SER A 163 -15.99 12.21 8.16
N GLU A 164 -14.73 11.80 8.05
CA GLU A 164 -13.98 11.20 9.15
C GLU A 164 -13.15 12.22 9.98
N TRP A 165 -13.25 13.51 9.66
CA TRP A 165 -12.44 14.58 10.24
C TRP A 165 -10.94 14.27 10.21
N ILE A 166 -10.47 13.83 9.04
CA ILE A 166 -9.06 13.54 8.77
C ILE A 166 -8.42 14.78 8.15
N ASN A 167 -7.26 15.17 8.68
CA ASN A 167 -6.46 16.24 8.10
C ASN A 167 -5.06 15.75 7.80
N LEU A 168 -4.56 16.12 6.62
CA LEU A 168 -3.18 15.89 6.18
C LEU A 168 -2.48 17.24 6.12
N PHE A 169 -1.32 17.38 6.76
CA PHE A 169 -0.57 18.63 6.75
C PHE A 169 0.93 18.42 6.98
N TRP A 170 1.71 19.43 6.58
CA TRP A 170 3.13 19.50 6.86
C TRP A 170 3.38 20.30 8.13
N VAL A 171 4.39 19.88 8.90
CA VAL A 171 4.92 20.62 10.05
C VAL A 171 6.41 20.89 9.84
N ASN A 172 6.90 21.98 10.43
CA ASN A 172 8.33 22.27 10.47
C ASN A 172 9.03 21.51 11.61
N GLN A 173 10.35 21.72 11.75
CA GLN A 173 11.15 21.10 12.81
C GLN A 173 10.69 21.46 14.23
N ALA A 174 10.04 22.61 14.41
CA ALA A 174 9.48 23.04 15.69
C ALA A 174 8.08 22.44 15.97
N GLY A 175 7.57 21.57 15.09
CA GLY A 175 6.23 21.00 15.19
C GLY A 175 5.11 21.99 14.85
N VAL A 176 5.44 23.16 14.30
CA VAL A 176 4.45 24.15 13.90
C VAL A 176 3.90 23.78 12.54
N LYS A 177 2.57 23.66 12.46
CA LYS A 177 1.83 23.45 11.21
C LYS A 177 2.19 24.53 10.20
N LEU A 178 2.69 24.11 9.05
CA LEU A 178 3.07 25.03 7.99
C LEU A 178 1.81 25.67 7.40
N ASN A 179 1.77 27.00 7.39
CA ASN A 179 0.75 27.72 6.66
C ASN A 179 1.13 27.75 5.17
N ILE A 180 0.47 26.90 4.39
CA ILE A 180 0.79 26.62 2.98
C ILE A 180 0.29 27.73 2.02
N SER A 181 -0.08 28.89 2.58
CA SER A 181 -0.33 30.14 1.84
C SER A 181 0.92 31.03 1.76
N ASP A 182 2.01 30.67 2.44
CA ASP A 182 3.30 31.35 2.31
C ASP A 182 3.88 31.07 0.91
N SER A 183 4.31 32.12 0.21
CA SER A 183 4.82 32.13 -1.18
C SER A 183 5.91 31.09 -1.50
N ARG A 184 6.66 30.63 -0.49
CA ARG A 184 7.68 29.58 -0.64
C ARG A 184 7.10 28.16 -0.78
N TYR A 185 5.84 27.95 -0.43
CA TYR A 185 5.20 26.63 -0.36
C TYR A 185 3.96 26.61 -1.25
N GLN A 186 3.99 25.82 -2.32
CA GLN A 186 2.84 25.63 -3.21
C GLN A 186 2.12 24.30 -2.91
N ARG A 187 0.79 24.34 -2.83
CA ARG A 187 -0.08 23.18 -2.61
C ARG A 187 -0.77 22.76 -3.91
N SER A 188 -0.73 21.47 -4.20
CA SER A 188 -1.67 20.81 -5.10
C SER A 188 -2.29 19.61 -4.37
N SER A 189 -3.61 19.59 -4.24
CA SER A 189 -4.37 18.40 -3.83
C SER A 189 -5.03 17.77 -5.06
N SER A 190 -5.05 16.45 -5.12
CA SER A 190 -5.83 15.69 -6.10
C SER A 190 -7.10 15.20 -5.41
N SER A 191 -8.26 15.34 -6.04
CA SER A 191 -9.54 14.83 -5.50
C SER A 191 -9.57 13.31 -5.39
N ASP A 192 -8.81 12.63 -6.25
CA ASP A 192 -8.84 11.17 -6.41
C ASP A 192 -7.83 10.47 -5.50
N HIS A 193 -6.85 11.23 -4.98
CA HIS A 193 -5.78 10.73 -4.12
C HIS A 193 -5.55 11.67 -2.95
N CYS A 194 -5.54 11.15 -1.72
CA CYS A 194 -5.24 11.95 -0.54
C CYS A 194 -3.77 12.37 -0.48
N ILE A 195 -3.43 13.41 -1.24
CA ILE A 195 -2.07 13.89 -1.42
C ILE A 195 -1.99 15.39 -1.19
N ILE A 196 -0.96 15.80 -0.45
CA ILE A 196 -0.53 17.19 -0.37
C ILE A 196 0.92 17.30 -0.81
N SER A 197 1.21 18.28 -1.65
CA SER A 197 2.57 18.60 -2.07
C SER A 197 3.13 19.76 -1.25
N LEU A 198 4.46 19.74 -1.13
CA LEU A 198 5.26 20.82 -0.58
C LEU A 198 6.45 21.05 -1.51
N THR A 199 6.39 22.12 -2.28
CA THR A 199 7.54 22.59 -3.07
C THR A 199 8.38 23.53 -2.21
N THR A 200 9.70 23.35 -2.22
CA THR A 200 10.65 24.21 -1.51
C THR A 200 11.97 24.28 -2.27
N THR A 201 12.61 25.44 -2.26
CA THR A 201 13.99 25.59 -2.74
C THR A 201 14.94 25.23 -1.62
N LEU A 202 15.89 24.32 -1.89
CA LEU A 202 16.90 23.93 -0.92
C LEU A 202 17.95 25.04 -0.80
N LEU A 203 18.06 25.62 0.40
CA LEU A 203 19.11 26.57 0.74
C LEU A 203 20.38 25.83 1.15
N ASN A 204 21.53 26.51 1.08
CA ASN A 204 22.80 25.93 1.55
C ASN A 204 22.73 25.54 3.03
N ASP A 205 21.90 26.18 3.85
CA ASP A 205 21.77 25.83 5.28
C ASP A 205 20.76 24.69 5.54
N ASP A 206 20.04 24.20 4.51
CA ASP A 206 19.02 23.14 4.66
C ASP A 206 19.62 21.72 4.66
N HIS A 207 20.93 21.58 4.85
CA HIS A 207 21.55 20.26 5.02
C HIS A 207 20.89 19.50 6.17
N ASN A 208 20.47 18.25 5.93
CA ASN A 208 19.76 17.40 6.88
C ASN A 208 18.41 17.97 7.37
N ARG A 209 17.82 18.92 6.66
CA ARG A 209 16.50 19.43 7.01
C ARG A 209 15.45 18.33 6.92
N GLU A 210 14.78 18.11 8.03
CA GLU A 210 13.64 17.22 8.16
C GLU A 210 12.35 17.92 7.79
N TRP A 211 11.59 17.31 6.89
CA TRP A 211 10.22 17.68 6.56
C TRP A 211 9.30 16.60 7.09
N ARG A 212 8.33 16.99 7.90
CA ARG A 212 7.43 16.04 8.54
C ARG A 212 6.01 16.26 8.04
N CYS A 213 5.42 15.18 7.56
CA CYS A 213 4.01 15.13 7.24
C CYS A 213 3.27 14.35 8.32
N GLU A 214 2.13 14.88 8.75
CA GLU A 214 1.29 14.28 9.77
C GLU A 214 -0.14 14.11 9.26
N VAL A 215 -0.76 13.03 9.70
CA VAL A 215 -2.20 12.79 9.55
C VAL A 215 -2.84 12.83 10.93
N THR A 216 -3.91 13.61 11.05
CA THR A 216 -4.76 13.62 12.24
C THR A 216 -6.12 13.06 11.92
N GLN A 217 -6.76 12.41 12.89
CA GLN A 217 -8.17 12.08 12.87
C GLN A 217 -8.80 12.64 14.15
N ARG A 218 -9.85 13.45 14.02
CA ARG A 218 -10.50 14.13 15.16
C ARG A 218 -9.49 14.93 16.00
N ASP A 219 -8.67 15.71 15.30
CA ASP A 219 -7.61 16.57 15.87
C ASP A 219 -6.50 15.85 16.65
N GLN A 220 -6.47 14.52 16.64
CA GLN A 220 -5.39 13.73 17.21
C GLN A 220 -4.45 13.25 16.13
N VAL A 221 -3.14 13.47 16.30
CA VAL A 221 -2.12 12.91 15.41
C VAL A 221 -2.19 11.38 15.49
N LYS A 222 -2.34 10.74 14.33
CA LYS A 222 -2.43 9.28 14.21
C LYS A 222 -1.18 8.66 13.59
N ALA A 223 -0.54 9.34 12.64
CA ALA A 223 0.74 8.94 12.09
C ALA A 223 1.55 10.17 11.66
N SER A 224 2.88 10.01 11.64
CA SER A 224 3.84 11.07 11.33
C SER A 224 5.03 10.46 10.61
N VAL A 225 5.29 10.92 9.38
CA VAL A 225 6.43 10.48 8.58
C VAL A 225 7.39 11.65 8.34
N THR A 226 8.68 11.40 8.55
CA THR A 226 9.73 12.38 8.32
C THR A 226 10.53 12.00 7.08
N HIS A 227 10.79 13.00 6.23
CA HIS A 227 11.65 12.88 5.06
C HIS A 227 12.85 13.80 5.21
N THR A 228 14.04 13.23 5.05
CA THR A 228 15.31 13.95 5.12
C THR A 228 15.94 13.96 3.74
N VAL A 229 16.20 15.16 3.23
CA VAL A 229 16.94 15.31 1.97
C VAL A 229 18.44 15.20 2.26
N LYS A 230 19.10 14.16 1.72
CA LYS A 230 20.55 13.97 1.85
C LYS A 230 21.28 14.63 0.69
N ARG A 231 22.35 15.38 0.99
CA ARG A 231 23.29 15.91 -0.01
C ARG A 231 24.57 15.06 -0.04
N SER A 232 25.22 14.98 -1.21
CA SER A 232 26.56 14.37 -1.33
C SER A 232 27.57 15.17 -0.51
N ALA A 233 28.42 14.49 0.26
CA ALA A 233 29.56 15.10 0.92
C ALA A 233 30.46 15.77 -0.14
N ASP A 234 30.97 16.96 0.19
CA ASP A 234 31.96 17.65 -0.62
C ASP A 234 33.21 16.77 -0.67
N SER A 235 33.59 16.30 -1.86
CA SER A 235 34.89 15.68 -2.07
C SER A 235 35.94 16.78 -1.95
N THR A 236 36.36 17.07 -0.72
CA THR A 236 37.54 17.89 -0.50
C THR A 236 38.69 17.12 -1.11
N THR A 237 39.30 17.74 -2.13
CA THR A 237 40.40 17.18 -2.90
C THR A 237 41.55 16.87 -1.96
N ALA A 238 41.65 15.61 -1.51
CA ALA A 238 42.83 15.14 -0.82
C ALA A 238 43.97 15.14 -1.83
N VAL A 239 44.87 16.10 -1.70
CA VAL A 239 46.16 16.10 -2.40
C VAL A 239 46.89 14.84 -1.94
N ILE A 240 46.93 13.83 -2.82
CA ILE A 240 47.69 12.59 -2.60
C ILE A 240 49.18 12.97 -2.71
N PRO A 241 50.02 12.78 -1.67
CA PRO A 241 51.46 12.83 -1.84
C PRO A 241 51.87 11.62 -2.68
N VAL A 242 52.57 11.87 -3.78
CA VAL A 242 53.16 10.83 -4.63
C VAL A 242 54.14 10.02 -3.79
N HIS A 243 53.80 8.78 -3.49
CA HIS A 243 54.78 7.75 -3.12
C HIS A 243 54.68 6.59 -4.11
N ILE A 244 55.70 6.48 -4.95
CA ILE A 244 55.88 5.38 -5.90
C ILE A 244 56.31 4.14 -5.09
N THR A 245 55.49 3.10 -5.11
CA THR A 245 55.93 1.74 -4.83
C THR A 245 55.19 0.76 -5.74
N ASN A 246 55.97 0.07 -6.58
CA ASN A 246 55.54 -1.05 -7.42
C ASN A 246 54.96 -2.17 -6.55
N SER A 247 53.70 -2.54 -6.79
CA SER A 247 53.23 -3.89 -6.46
C SER A 247 52.21 -4.37 -7.48
N GLN A 248 52.51 -5.52 -8.05
CA GLN A 248 51.76 -6.25 -9.06
C GLN A 248 50.42 -6.75 -8.48
N TYR A 249 49.29 -6.28 -9.02
CA TYR A 249 47.97 -6.83 -8.70
C TYR A 249 47.62 -7.98 -9.65
N PRO A 250 47.08 -9.12 -9.16
CA PRO A 250 46.43 -10.11 -10.00
C PRO A 250 45.05 -9.60 -10.46
N LEU A 251 44.69 -9.80 -11.73
CA LEU A 251 43.35 -9.53 -12.25
C LEU A 251 42.34 -10.50 -11.61
N THR A 252 41.48 -9.99 -10.73
CA THR A 252 40.22 -10.65 -10.35
C THR A 252 39.14 -10.28 -11.37
N THR A 253 38.68 -11.28 -12.11
CA THR A 253 37.61 -11.16 -13.12
C THR A 253 36.24 -11.00 -12.47
N ASN A 254 35.48 -10.01 -12.95
CA ASN A 254 34.11 -9.70 -12.52
C ASN A 254 33.15 -10.85 -12.82
N THR A 255 32.57 -11.45 -11.77
CA THR A 255 31.56 -12.54 -11.82
C THR A 255 30.16 -12.09 -12.27
N HIS A 256 29.99 -10.82 -12.66
CA HIS A 256 28.71 -10.24 -13.07
C HIS A 256 28.49 -10.28 -14.60
N LEU A 257 29.57 -10.17 -15.40
CA LEU A 257 29.48 -10.17 -16.86
C LEU A 257 29.17 -11.57 -17.42
N THR A 258 29.71 -12.62 -16.82
CA THR A 258 29.43 -14.01 -17.21
C THR A 258 27.97 -14.41 -16.95
N LYS A 259 27.34 -13.91 -15.89
CA LYS A 259 25.92 -14.21 -15.60
C LYS A 259 24.96 -13.58 -16.62
N VAL A 260 25.23 -12.35 -17.06
CA VAL A 260 24.38 -11.66 -18.07
C VAL A 260 24.47 -12.36 -19.43
N ILE A 261 25.66 -12.82 -19.82
CA ILE A 261 25.85 -13.53 -21.10
C ILE A 261 25.12 -14.89 -21.09
N VAL A 262 25.15 -15.63 -19.98
CA VAL A 262 24.44 -16.93 -19.87
C VAL A 262 22.93 -16.77 -19.98
N VAL A 263 22.35 -15.74 -19.35
CA VAL A 263 20.90 -15.48 -19.40
C VAL A 263 20.44 -15.11 -20.82
N ILE A 264 21.21 -14.30 -21.55
CA ILE A 264 20.86 -13.90 -22.93
C ILE A 264 20.89 -15.11 -23.89
N VAL A 265 21.85 -16.03 -23.71
CA VAL A 265 21.94 -17.25 -24.53
C VAL A 265 20.80 -18.21 -24.24
N GLU A 266 20.37 -18.37 -22.97
CA GLU A 266 19.21 -19.21 -22.64
C GLU A 266 17.91 -18.70 -23.28
N PHE A 267 17.60 -17.40 -23.19
CA PHE A 267 16.37 -16.86 -23.78
C PHE A 267 16.30 -17.00 -25.31
N ALA A 268 17.45 -16.89 -26.00
CA ALA A 268 17.51 -17.06 -27.45
C ALA A 268 17.22 -18.51 -27.90
N VAL A 269 17.61 -19.51 -27.08
CA VAL A 269 17.42 -20.94 -27.40
C VAL A 269 15.95 -21.38 -27.22
N PHE A 270 15.17 -20.73 -26.35
CA PHE A 270 13.75 -21.08 -26.14
C PHE A 270 12.76 -20.32 -27.03
N ALA A 271 13.16 -19.21 -27.65
CA ALA A 271 12.29 -18.44 -28.55
C ALA A 271 12.13 -19.07 -29.94
N ALA A 272 13.19 -19.67 -30.49
CA ALA A 272 13.16 -20.24 -31.84
C ALA A 272 12.23 -21.49 -31.97
N PRO A 273 12.23 -22.46 -31.04
CA PRO A 273 11.39 -23.66 -31.15
C PRO A 273 9.89 -23.36 -30.98
N THR A 274 9.54 -22.38 -30.14
CA THR A 274 8.14 -22.02 -29.85
C THR A 274 7.48 -21.32 -31.04
N VAL A 275 8.21 -20.45 -31.74
CA VAL A 275 7.73 -19.81 -32.97
C VAL A 275 7.55 -20.83 -34.10
N ILE A 276 8.47 -21.78 -34.24
CA ILE A 276 8.35 -22.85 -35.25
C ILE A 276 7.14 -23.76 -34.95
N LEU A 277 6.92 -24.13 -33.68
CA LEU A 277 5.77 -24.94 -33.28
C LEU A 277 4.45 -24.21 -33.55
N LEU A 278 4.37 -22.91 -33.25
CA LEU A 278 3.20 -22.08 -33.55
C LEU A 278 2.93 -22.00 -35.06
N GLN A 279 3.96 -21.84 -35.90
CA GLN A 279 3.82 -21.85 -37.36
C GLN A 279 3.31 -23.21 -37.89
N ILE A 280 3.78 -24.32 -37.33
CA ILE A 280 3.31 -25.68 -37.68
C ILE A 280 1.84 -25.88 -37.24
N ILE A 281 1.45 -25.40 -36.06
CA ILE A 281 0.07 -25.50 -35.59
C ILE A 281 -0.85 -24.64 -36.45
N CYS A 282 -0.44 -23.41 -36.78
CA CYS A 282 -1.22 -22.50 -37.62
C CYS A 282 -1.41 -23.06 -39.05
N SER A 283 -0.36 -23.61 -39.66
CA SER A 283 -0.43 -24.23 -41.00
C SER A 283 -1.28 -25.51 -41.03
N ARG A 284 -1.20 -26.36 -39.99
CA ARG A 284 -2.10 -27.53 -39.87
C ARG A 284 -3.57 -27.16 -39.68
N ARG A 285 -3.86 -26.03 -39.01
CA ARG A 285 -5.23 -25.56 -38.80
C ARG A 285 -5.81 -24.90 -40.05
N ALA A 286 -4.97 -24.27 -40.88
CA ALA A 286 -5.36 -23.75 -42.18
C ALA A 286 -5.71 -24.90 -43.15
N GLY A 287 -4.87 -25.95 -43.24
CA GLY A 287 -5.14 -27.10 -44.12
C GLY A 287 -6.36 -27.94 -43.73
N ARG A 288 -6.80 -27.91 -42.47
CA ARG A 288 -8.01 -28.63 -42.02
C ARG A 288 -9.32 -27.93 -42.42
N LYS A 289 -9.29 -26.64 -42.74
CA LYS A 289 -10.51 -25.90 -43.17
C LYS A 289 -10.87 -26.14 -44.63
N ASP A 290 -9.91 -26.53 -45.48
CA ASP A 290 -10.15 -26.73 -46.91
C ASP A 290 -10.61 -28.16 -47.28
N SER A 291 -10.75 -29.07 -46.30
CA SER A 291 -11.15 -30.48 -46.55
C SER A 291 -12.54 -30.86 -46.03
N GLN A 292 -13.38 -29.90 -45.61
CA GLN A 292 -14.78 -30.17 -45.23
C GLN A 292 -15.75 -29.38 -46.12
N GLN A 293 -16.04 -29.96 -47.28
CA GLN A 293 -17.22 -29.61 -48.08
C GLN A 293 -18.44 -30.35 -47.49
N PRO A 294 -19.57 -29.68 -47.21
CA PRO A 294 -20.80 -30.36 -46.81
C PRO A 294 -21.50 -30.95 -48.04
N GLU A 295 -21.88 -32.22 -47.93
CA GLU A 295 -22.74 -32.96 -48.86
C GLU A 295 -24.17 -32.39 -48.80
N GLU A 296 -24.72 -32.02 -49.95
CA GLU A 296 -26.07 -31.47 -50.11
C GLU A 296 -27.11 -32.60 -49.96
N ILE A 297 -27.94 -32.53 -48.93
CA ILE A 297 -29.09 -33.42 -48.75
C ILE A 297 -30.34 -32.66 -49.23
N GLU A 298 -30.84 -33.00 -50.42
CA GLU A 298 -32.19 -32.65 -50.87
C GLU A 298 -33.23 -33.30 -49.95
N MET A 299 -34.21 -32.54 -49.48
CA MET A 299 -35.44 -33.10 -48.92
C MET A 299 -36.66 -32.33 -49.41
N ASN A 300 -37.45 -33.04 -50.21
CA ASN A 300 -38.67 -32.63 -50.87
C ASN A 300 -39.75 -32.13 -49.90
N THR A 301 -40.41 -31.04 -50.26
CA THR A 301 -41.65 -30.55 -49.68
C THR A 301 -42.86 -31.36 -50.18
N TYR A 302 -43.65 -31.87 -49.24
CA TYR A 302 -45.09 -32.11 -49.37
C TYR A 302 -45.83 -31.13 -48.48
#